data_AF-A0A4R9F222-F1
#
_entry.id   AF-A0A4R9F222-F1
#
_cell.length_a   1.000
_cell.length_b   1.000
_cell.length_c   1.000
_cell.angle_alpha   90.00
_cell.angle_beta   90.00
_cell.angle_gamma   90.00
#
_symmetry.space_group_name_H-M   'P 1'
#
loop_
_entity.id
_entity.type
_entity.pdbx_description
1 polymer ?
#
loop_
_entity_poly.entity_id
_entity_poly.type
_entity_poly.pdbx_seq_one_letter_code
_entity_poly.pdbx_strand_id
1 'polypeptide(L)'
;MARELLAEAADSDLMRPYVDREKDHSVNSVGAAALHFIEGYQKIGRLLKTAGCVPAAEGTPHTHGHGHAHDHAPRLPEVLEKLDGTQKVLPLLADLTDTQLDSVPAVKNQWADGERTLAVVLDTIISHQAGHLASLRDALV
;
A
#
# COMPACT_ATOMS: atom_id res chain seq x y z
N MET A 1 10.58 -8.34 -3.59
CA MET A 1 9.63 -9.33 -3.03
C MET A 1 8.23 -9.26 -3.65
N ALA A 2 7.35 -8.30 -3.35
CA ALA A 2 5.99 -8.25 -3.95
C ALA A 2 6.00 -8.13 -5.49
N ARG A 3 6.92 -7.33 -6.03
CA ARG A 3 7.09 -7.16 -7.47
C ARG A 3 7.56 -8.43 -8.16
N GLU A 4 8.52 -9.13 -7.57
CA GLU A 4 9.04 -10.40 -8.11
C GLU A 4 7.93 -11.45 -8.14
N LEU A 5 7.16 -11.55 -7.05
CA LEU A 5 6.01 -12.43 -6.94
C LEU A 5 4.98 -12.20 -8.05
N LEU A 6 4.64 -10.94 -8.33
CA LEU A 6 3.68 -10.60 -9.38
C LEU A 6 4.28 -10.69 -10.79
N ALA A 7 5.59 -10.46 -10.97
CA ALA A 7 6.24 -10.49 -12.28
C ALA A 7 6.24 -11.88 -12.94
N GLU A 8 6.09 -12.94 -12.14
CA GLU A 8 5.97 -14.32 -12.62
C GLU A 8 4.52 -14.75 -12.90
N ALA A 9 3.54 -13.92 -12.54
CA ALA A 9 2.12 -14.20 -12.74
C ALA A 9 1.69 -13.97 -14.20
N ALA A 10 0.52 -14.49 -14.56
CA ALA A 10 -0.21 -14.12 -15.77
C ALA A 10 -1.45 -13.28 -15.43
N ASP A 11 -2.02 -12.59 -16.43
CA ASP A 11 -3.29 -11.84 -16.26
C ASP A 11 -4.42 -12.75 -15.72
N SER A 12 -4.43 -14.03 -16.10
CA SER A 12 -5.39 -15.01 -15.57
C SER A 12 -5.24 -15.25 -14.07
N ASP A 13 -4.04 -15.08 -13.51
CA ASP A 13 -3.80 -15.30 -12.08
C ASP A 13 -4.39 -14.16 -11.25
N LEU A 14 -4.42 -12.94 -11.80
CA LEU A 14 -5.08 -11.79 -11.19
C LEU A 14 -6.60 -11.98 -11.06
N MET A 15 -7.19 -12.87 -11.87
CA MET A 15 -8.61 -13.20 -11.83
C MET A 15 -8.97 -14.29 -10.83
N ARG A 16 -7.98 -14.95 -10.23
CA ARG A 16 -8.24 -16.00 -9.24
C ARG A 16 -9.00 -15.40 -8.05
N PRO A 17 -9.98 -16.13 -7.49
CA PRO A 17 -10.64 -15.72 -6.26
C PRO A 17 -9.61 -15.45 -5.16
N TYR A 18 -9.82 -14.37 -4.42
CA TYR A 18 -9.00 -14.02 -3.27
C TYR A 18 -9.82 -14.11 -2.01
N VAL A 19 -9.30 -14.83 -1.01
CA VAL A 19 -9.88 -14.91 0.33
C VAL A 19 -8.95 -14.17 1.26
N ASP A 20 -9.36 -12.97 1.66
CA ASP A 20 -8.61 -12.21 2.64
C ASP A 20 -8.67 -12.90 4.01
N ARG A 21 -7.50 -13.17 4.59
CA ARG A 21 -7.39 -13.73 5.94
C ARG A 21 -7.66 -12.69 7.02
N GLU A 22 -7.47 -11.40 6.72
CA GLU A 22 -7.75 -10.31 7.65
C GLU A 22 -9.26 -9.97 7.74
N LYS A 23 -10.11 -10.68 6.98
CA LYS A 23 -11.57 -10.45 6.87
C LYS A 23 -11.94 -9.03 6.40
N ASP A 24 -11.08 -8.35 5.65
CA ASP A 24 -11.48 -7.13 4.96
C ASP A 24 -12.33 -7.52 3.73
N HIS A 25 -13.64 -7.33 3.85
CA HIS A 25 -14.65 -7.86 2.92
C HIS A 25 -14.65 -7.20 1.53
N SER A 26 -13.69 -6.34 1.22
CA SER A 26 -13.69 -5.49 0.02
C SER A 26 -12.91 -6.07 -1.17
N VAL A 27 -12.15 -7.16 -0.98
CA VAL A 27 -11.24 -7.71 -1.99
C VAL A 27 -11.64 -9.14 -2.37
N ASN A 28 -12.00 -9.36 -3.64
CA ASN A 28 -12.52 -10.64 -4.13
C ASN A 28 -11.64 -11.34 -5.19
N SER A 29 -10.57 -10.70 -5.67
CA SER A 29 -9.63 -11.27 -6.63
C SER A 29 -8.17 -10.94 -6.28
N VAL A 30 -7.23 -11.73 -6.78
CA VAL A 30 -5.79 -11.51 -6.57
C VAL A 30 -5.36 -10.15 -7.13
N GLY A 31 -5.91 -9.74 -8.28
CA GLY A 31 -5.66 -8.42 -8.85
C GLY A 31 -6.18 -7.28 -7.97
N ALA A 32 -7.38 -7.44 -7.39
CA ALA A 32 -7.90 -6.48 -6.44
C ALA A 32 -7.04 -6.41 -5.16
N ALA A 33 -6.54 -7.56 -4.69
CA ALA A 33 -5.65 -7.63 -3.53
C ALA A 33 -4.31 -6.93 -3.80
N ALA A 34 -3.74 -7.12 -4.99
CA ALA A 34 -2.51 -6.47 -5.39
C ALA A 34 -2.68 -4.95 -5.46
N LEU A 35 -3.80 -4.46 -6.00
CA LEU A 35 -4.14 -3.04 -6.00
C LEU A 35 -4.35 -2.50 -4.58
N HIS A 36 -5.04 -3.24 -3.70
CA HIS A 36 -5.24 -2.84 -2.31
C HIS A 36 -3.92 -2.74 -1.53
N PHE A 37 -3.01 -3.69 -1.73
CA PHE A 37 -1.65 -3.64 -1.20
C PHE A 37 -0.90 -2.39 -1.69
N ILE A 38 -0.93 -2.11 -2.99
CA ILE A 38 -0.34 -0.90 -3.59
C ILE A 38 -0.93 0.37 -2.95
N GLU A 39 -2.25 0.44 -2.78
CA GLU A 39 -2.92 1.58 -2.13
C GLU A 39 -2.43 1.80 -0.69
N GLY A 40 -2.12 0.71 0.05
CA GLY A 40 -1.52 0.78 1.38
C GLY A 40 -0.22 1.57 1.41
N TYR A 41 0.71 1.28 0.49
CA TYR A 41 1.97 2.04 0.39
C TYR A 41 1.75 3.50 -0.04
N GLN A 42 0.79 3.75 -0.94
CA GLN A 42 0.43 5.13 -1.30
C GLN A 42 -0.15 5.91 -0.11
N LYS A 43 -0.90 5.24 0.78
CA LYS A 43 -1.39 5.83 2.03
C LYS A 43 -0.24 6.19 2.97
N ILE A 44 0.82 5.36 3.06
CA ILE A 44 2.05 5.70 3.80
C ILE A 44 2.69 6.97 3.25
N GLY A 45 2.93 7.04 1.93
CA GLY A 45 3.52 8.24 1.32
C GLY A 45 2.71 9.51 1.59
N ARG A 46 1.37 9.42 1.52
CA ARG A 46 0.48 10.53 1.90
C ARG A 46 0.58 10.90 3.38
N LEU A 47 0.62 9.92 4.28
CA LEU A 47 0.79 10.14 5.71
C LEU A 47 2.08 10.92 5.99
N LEU A 48 3.22 10.48 5.43
CA LEU A 48 4.51 11.14 5.63
C LEU A 48 4.49 12.59 5.11
N LYS A 49 3.84 12.84 3.98
CA LYS A 49 3.67 14.21 3.44
C LYS A 49 2.81 15.08 4.35
N THR A 50 1.67 14.57 4.81
CA THR A 50 0.78 15.32 5.71
C THR A 50 1.41 15.56 7.08
N ALA A 51 2.24 14.63 7.56
CA ALA A 51 3.01 14.79 8.80
C ALA A 51 4.21 15.76 8.66
N GLY A 52 4.50 16.26 7.45
CA GLY A 52 5.62 17.17 7.20
C GLY A 52 6.99 16.47 7.17
N CYS A 53 7.01 15.15 6.99
CA CYS A 53 8.24 14.36 6.95
C CYS A 53 8.95 14.42 5.59
N VAL A 54 8.26 14.87 4.54
CA VAL A 54 8.80 15.01 3.18
C VAL A 54 8.48 16.37 2.56
N PRO A 55 9.38 16.94 1.73
CA PRO A 55 9.10 18.16 0.99
C PRO A 55 7.86 18.03 0.10
N ALA A 56 7.06 19.09 0.00
CA ALA A 56 5.80 19.07 -0.76
C ALA A 56 5.95 18.67 -2.25
N ALA A 57 7.14 18.86 -2.82
CA ALA A 57 7.49 18.57 -4.21
C ALA A 57 7.85 17.10 -4.49
N GLU A 58 8.16 16.29 -3.47
CA GLU A 58 8.56 14.91 -3.66
C GLU A 58 7.40 13.93 -3.43
N GLY A 59 7.31 12.91 -4.29
CA GLY A 59 6.71 11.63 -3.91
C GLY A 59 5.19 11.54 -3.83
N THR A 60 4.42 12.26 -4.65
CA THR A 60 2.98 11.93 -4.79
C THR A 60 2.77 11.13 -6.08
N PRO A 61 2.57 9.80 -6.04
CA PRO A 61 1.85 9.13 -7.11
C PRO A 61 0.47 9.79 -7.18
N HIS A 62 0.18 10.47 -8.29
CA HIS A 62 -1.16 10.99 -8.53
C HIS A 62 -2.15 9.82 -8.47
N THR A 63 -2.97 9.77 -7.43
CA THR A 63 -4.13 8.89 -7.43
C THR A 63 -5.14 9.48 -8.39
N HIS A 64 -5.22 8.92 -9.61
CA HIS A 64 -6.51 8.93 -10.28
C HIS A 64 -7.51 8.25 -9.34
N GLY A 65 -8.65 8.93 -9.19
CA GLY A 65 -9.50 8.87 -8.01
C GLY A 65 -10.03 7.49 -7.65
N HIS A 66 -10.73 7.50 -6.52
CA HIS A 66 -11.77 6.54 -6.16
C HIS A 66 -12.73 6.32 -7.33
N GLY A 67 -12.32 5.43 -8.23
CA GLY A 67 -13.11 4.91 -9.30
C GLY A 67 -13.05 3.41 -9.12
N HIS A 68 -14.06 2.88 -8.45
CA HIS A 68 -14.58 1.56 -8.71
C HIS A 68 -14.89 1.43 -10.22
N ALA A 69 -13.87 1.42 -11.07
CA ALA A 69 -13.99 1.12 -12.48
C ALA A 69 -14.20 -0.39 -12.57
N HIS A 70 -15.43 -0.80 -12.26
CA HIS A 70 -15.89 -2.17 -12.17
C HIS A 70 -16.00 -2.91 -13.51
N ASP A 71 -15.51 -2.34 -14.62
CA ASP A 71 -15.75 -2.97 -15.92
C ASP A 71 -14.56 -3.75 -16.48
N HIS A 72 -13.33 -3.53 -15.99
CA HIS A 72 -12.16 -4.25 -16.48
C HIS A 72 -11.29 -4.77 -15.35
N ALA A 73 -11.02 -6.08 -15.42
CA ALA A 73 -9.98 -6.73 -14.62
C ALA A 73 -8.63 -6.02 -14.80
N PRO A 74 -7.88 -5.77 -13.72
CA PRO A 74 -6.58 -5.16 -13.85
C PRO A 74 -5.64 -6.07 -14.63
N ARG A 75 -4.86 -5.49 -15.53
CA ARG A 75 -3.82 -6.22 -16.26
C ARG A 75 -2.51 -6.18 -15.51
N LEU A 76 -1.73 -7.24 -15.61
CA LEU A 76 -0.47 -7.38 -14.89
C LEU A 76 0.52 -6.23 -15.16
N PRO A 77 0.72 -5.74 -16.40
CA PRO A 77 1.58 -4.59 -16.63
C PRO A 77 1.17 -3.34 -15.84
N GLU A 78 -0.14 -3.10 -15.69
CA GLU A 78 -0.68 -1.95 -14.95
C GLU A 78 -0.46 -2.10 -13.44
N VAL A 79 -0.62 -3.31 -12.92
CA VAL A 79 -0.35 -3.63 -11.51
C VAL A 79 1.13 -3.45 -11.21
N LEU A 80 2.01 -3.95 -12.08
CA LEU A 80 3.47 -3.82 -11.92
C LEU A 80 3.93 -2.36 -12.00
N GLU A 81 3.41 -1.57 -12.94
CA GLU A 81 3.73 -0.14 -13.06
C GLU A 81 3.34 0.62 -11.78
N LYS A 82 2.13 0.38 -11.27
CA LYS A 82 1.65 1.00 -10.03
C LYS A 82 2.52 0.59 -8.83
N LEU A 83 2.90 -0.69 -8.76
CA LEU A 83 3.76 -1.21 -7.70
C LEU A 83 5.16 -0.57 -7.75
N ASP A 84 5.76 -0.45 -8.93
CA ASP A 84 7.04 0.23 -9.12
C ASP A 84 6.95 1.71 -8.70
N GLY A 85 5.82 2.36 -8.98
CA GLY A 85 5.53 3.70 -8.48
C GLY A 85 5.52 3.81 -6.95
N THR A 86 5.02 2.79 -6.24
CA THR A 86 4.97 2.79 -4.77
C THR A 86 6.30 2.53 -4.10
N GLN A 87 7.26 1.91 -4.79
CA GLN A 87 8.61 1.69 -4.23
C GLN A 87 9.31 3.00 -3.88
N LYS A 88 8.90 4.12 -4.50
CA LYS A 88 9.39 5.47 -4.17
C LYS A 88 9.10 5.89 -2.73
N VAL A 89 8.21 5.19 -2.01
CA VAL A 89 7.95 5.42 -0.58
C VAL A 89 9.04 4.82 0.30
N LEU A 90 9.74 3.77 -0.15
CA LEU A 90 10.74 3.08 0.68
C LEU A 90 11.93 3.97 1.06
N PRO A 91 12.53 4.78 0.16
CA PRO A 91 13.56 5.73 0.55
C PRO A 91 13.05 6.76 1.58
N LEU A 92 11.79 7.20 1.45
CA LEU A 92 11.21 8.17 2.38
C LEU A 92 11.12 7.63 3.81
N LEU A 93 10.90 6.32 3.96
CA LEU A 93 10.92 5.66 5.26
C LEU A 93 12.34 5.55 5.82
N ALA A 94 13.33 5.29 4.96
CA ALA A 94 14.73 5.18 5.34
C ALA A 94 15.33 6.52 5.79
N ASP A 95 14.83 7.63 5.27
CA ASP A 95 15.30 8.98 5.58
C ASP A 95 14.60 9.60 6.82
N LEU A 96 13.69 8.87 7.48
CA LEU A 96 13.04 9.37 8.68
C LEU A 96 14.03 9.48 9.84
N THR A 97 14.03 10.65 10.47
CA THR A 97 14.80 10.92 11.69
C THR A 97 14.06 10.43 12.93
N ASP A 98 14.79 10.13 14.01
CA ASP A 98 14.21 9.77 15.30
C ASP A 98 13.19 10.81 15.80
N THR A 99 13.49 12.10 15.64
CA THR A 99 12.57 13.20 15.98
C THR A 99 11.24 13.11 15.21
N GLN A 100 11.28 12.73 13.93
CA GLN A 100 10.07 12.54 13.14
C GLN A 100 9.31 11.29 13.57
N LEU A 101 10.04 10.20 13.87
CA LEU A 101 9.45 8.95 14.36
C LEU A 101 8.75 9.11 15.72
N ASP A 102 9.32 9.94 16.60
CA ASP A 102 8.76 10.27 17.92
C ASP A 102 7.63 11.31 17.86
N SER A 103 7.44 11.97 16.73
CA SER A 103 6.37 12.95 16.56
C SER A 103 4.99 12.28 16.54
N VAL A 104 3.96 12.98 17.01
CA VAL A 104 2.57 12.53 16.91
C VAL A 104 1.93 13.18 15.69
N PRO A 105 1.51 12.41 14.66
CA PRO A 105 0.91 12.98 13.46
C PRO A 105 -0.40 13.70 13.81
N ALA A 106 -0.53 14.97 13.43
CA ALA A 106 -1.76 15.74 13.64
C ALA A 106 -2.94 15.26 12.77
N VAL A 107 -2.65 14.43 11.74
CA VAL A 107 -3.66 13.86 10.86
C VAL A 107 -4.46 12.78 11.56
N LYS A 108 -5.78 12.85 11.43
CA LYS A 108 -6.70 11.80 11.89
C LYS A 108 -7.24 11.02 10.69
N ASN A 109 -7.00 9.72 10.67
CA ASN A 109 -7.49 8.79 9.66
C ASN A 109 -7.63 7.37 10.26
N GLN A 110 -7.86 6.37 9.43
CA GLN A 110 -8.01 4.98 9.87
C GLN A 110 -6.77 4.38 10.58
N TRP A 111 -5.58 5.01 10.45
CA TRP A 111 -4.32 4.53 11.03
C TRP A 111 -3.80 5.44 12.15
N ALA A 112 -4.00 6.76 12.03
CA ALA A 112 -3.55 7.76 12.99
C ALA A 112 -4.76 8.42 13.69
N ASP A 113 -4.73 8.46 15.01
CA ASP A 113 -5.77 9.04 15.89
C ASP A 113 -5.37 10.40 16.50
N GLY A 114 -4.10 10.76 16.34
CA GLY A 114 -3.48 11.93 16.96
C GLY A 114 -2.99 11.68 18.38
N GLU A 115 -2.88 10.42 18.81
CA GLU A 115 -2.39 10.04 20.15
C GLU A 115 -1.11 9.19 20.10
N ARG A 116 -0.93 8.42 19.03
CA ARG A 116 0.24 7.54 18.83
C ARG A 116 1.35 8.23 18.03
N THR A 117 2.61 7.87 18.34
CA THR A 117 3.77 8.36 17.59
C THR A 117 3.75 7.84 16.14
N LEU A 118 4.46 8.54 15.26
CA LEU A 118 4.60 8.16 13.86
C LEU A 118 5.20 6.75 13.74
N ALA A 119 6.17 6.40 14.59
CA ALA A 119 6.73 5.05 14.65
C ALA A 119 5.65 3.98 14.87
N VAL A 120 4.75 4.16 15.84
CA VAL A 120 3.67 3.21 16.14
C VAL A 120 2.66 3.15 14.99
N VAL A 121 2.33 4.29 14.39
CA VAL A 121 1.41 4.33 13.23
C VAL A 121 2.03 3.61 12.03
N LEU A 122 3.30 3.84 11.72
CA LEU A 122 4.01 3.18 10.63
C LEU A 122 4.12 1.68 10.87
N ASP A 123 4.47 1.25 12.09
CA ASP A 123 4.52 -0.17 12.45
C ASP A 123 3.17 -0.87 12.25
N THR A 124 2.07 -0.22 12.64
CA THR A 124 0.71 -0.72 12.42
C THR A 124 0.43 -0.91 10.93
N ILE A 125 0.75 0.10 10.10
CA ILE A 125 0.48 0.04 8.65
C ILE A 125 1.37 -1.03 7.99
N ILE A 126 2.66 -1.08 8.32
CA ILE A 126 3.61 -2.05 7.76
C ILE A 126 3.21 -3.48 8.13
N SER A 127 2.79 -3.71 9.38
CA SER A 127 2.28 -5.02 9.82
C SER A 127 1.04 -5.44 9.02
N HIS A 128 0.11 -4.51 8.81
CA HIS A 128 -1.06 -4.77 7.96
C HIS A 128 -0.67 -5.05 6.50
N GLN A 129 0.31 -4.34 5.93
CA GLN A 129 0.82 -4.63 4.58
C GLN A 129 1.51 -5.99 4.50
N ALA A 130 2.21 -6.43 5.55
CA ALA A 130 2.83 -7.74 5.60
C ALA A 130 1.79 -8.88 5.55
N GLY A 131 0.64 -8.70 6.22
CA GLY A 131 -0.51 -9.62 6.15
C GLY A 131 -1.08 -9.75 4.72
N HIS A 132 -1.25 -8.61 4.03
CA HIS A 132 -1.67 -8.60 2.62
C HIS A 132 -0.64 -9.27 1.70
N LEU A 133 0.65 -9.02 1.90
CA LEU A 133 1.70 -9.66 1.11
C LEU A 133 1.74 -11.18 1.30
N ALA A 134 1.57 -11.66 2.54
CA ALA A 134 1.52 -13.08 2.84
C ALA A 134 0.30 -13.75 2.16
N SER A 135 -0.87 -13.11 2.24
CA SER A 135 -2.09 -13.58 1.60
C SER A 135 -2.00 -13.56 0.06
N LEU A 136 -1.37 -12.52 -0.51
CA LEU A 136 -1.06 -12.45 -1.95
C LEU A 136 -0.13 -13.57 -2.40
N ARG A 137 0.91 -13.86 -1.61
CA ARG A 137 1.84 -14.95 -1.90
C ARG A 137 1.11 -16.29 -1.93
N ASP A 138 0.27 -16.56 -0.94
CA ASP A 138 -0.47 -17.82 -0.86
C ASP A 138 -1.48 -17.99 -2.01
N ALA A 139 -2.02 -16.91 -2.56
CA ALA A 139 -2.99 -16.97 -3.65
C ALA A 139 -2.34 -17.15 -5.05
N LEU A 140 -1.05 -16.83 -5.17
CA LEU A 140 -0.28 -16.93 -6.42
C LEU A 140 0.54 -18.23 -6.55
N VAL A 141 0.72 -18.96 -5.46
CA VAL A 141 1.29 -20.33 -5.42
C VAL A 141 0.21 -21.36 -5.67
#